data_AF-A0A258U7V7-F1
#
_entry.id   AF-A0A258U7V7-F1
#
_cell.length_a   1.000
_cell.length_b   1.000
_cell.length_c   1.000
_cell.angle_alpha   90.00
_cell.angle_beta   90.00
_cell.angle_gamma   90.00
#
_symmetry.space_group_name_H-M   'P 1'
#
loop_
_entity.id
_entity.type
_entity.pdbx_description
1 polymer ?
#
loop_
_entity_poly.entity_id
_entity_poly.type
_entity_poly.pdbx_seq_one_letter_code
_entity_poly.pdbx_strand_id
1 'polypeptide(L)'
;ALDGGALGWRNASQLPPAFFESIKALQVGAISLPFRSPNCVHVLKLNDRRASTSSLVVDQTHVRHILLKQSEVVSESEAQRKIENIKERIENGTKFEEMARQYSEDGSASNGGDLGWVNPGDTVPAFEKAMNALGLGEISAPVLTPFGWHIIQVIERRKQDMSKEAARLKARQEIRARKAEEAYNDWIRELRDKAYVELRLEDKL
;
A
#
# COMPACT_ATOMS: atom_id res chain seq x y z
N ALA A 1 10.08 -33.43 -24.27
CA ALA A 1 10.01 -31.95 -24.11
C ALA A 1 11.33 -31.38 -24.59
N LEU A 2 11.29 -30.36 -25.46
CA LEU A 2 12.46 -29.88 -26.21
C LEU A 2 13.43 -28.99 -25.41
N ASP A 3 13.09 -28.66 -24.16
CA ASP A 3 13.85 -27.70 -23.32
C ASP A 3 14.22 -28.26 -21.93
N GLY A 4 14.38 -29.59 -21.83
CA GLY A 4 14.82 -30.26 -20.60
C GLY A 4 13.87 -30.16 -19.39
N GLY A 5 12.68 -29.58 -19.56
CA GLY A 5 11.69 -29.42 -18.48
C GLY A 5 11.99 -28.26 -17.51
N ALA A 6 12.82 -27.30 -17.89
CA ALA A 6 13.14 -26.15 -17.04
C ALA A 6 11.93 -25.22 -16.85
N LEU A 7 11.53 -24.97 -15.60
CA LEU A 7 10.42 -24.07 -15.26
C LEU A 7 10.84 -22.61 -15.04
N GLY A 8 12.15 -22.34 -15.07
CA GLY A 8 12.76 -21.04 -14.75
C GLY A 8 12.63 -20.65 -13.27
N TRP A 9 13.02 -19.41 -12.95
CA TRP A 9 12.79 -18.84 -11.63
C TRP A 9 11.29 -18.57 -11.44
N ARG A 10 10.70 -19.18 -10.41
CA ARG A 10 9.28 -19.01 -10.04
C ARG A 10 9.20 -18.51 -8.61
N ASN A 11 8.30 -17.55 -8.35
CA ASN A 11 7.95 -17.22 -6.97
C ASN A 11 7.15 -18.39 -6.36
N ALA A 12 7.35 -18.66 -5.07
CA ALA A 12 6.56 -19.65 -4.34
C ALA A 12 5.04 -19.44 -4.51
N SER A 13 4.58 -18.19 -4.60
CA SER A 13 3.17 -17.85 -4.80
C SER A 13 2.63 -18.21 -6.18
N GLN A 14 3.50 -18.32 -7.19
CA GLN A 14 3.15 -18.65 -8.57
C GLN A 14 3.13 -20.15 -8.84
N LEU A 15 3.57 -20.97 -7.88
CA LEU A 15 3.56 -22.41 -8.00
C LEU A 15 2.19 -22.98 -7.61
N PRO A 16 1.71 -24.03 -8.30
CA PRO A 16 0.57 -24.81 -7.82
C PRO A 16 0.83 -25.33 -6.40
N PRO A 17 -0.20 -25.43 -5.53
CA PRO A 17 -0.02 -25.85 -4.13
C PRO A 17 0.72 -27.19 -3.97
N ALA A 18 0.39 -28.19 -4.79
CA ALA A 18 1.06 -29.50 -4.78
C ALA A 18 2.56 -29.42 -5.13
N PHE A 19 2.94 -28.46 -5.97
CA PHE A 19 4.33 -28.23 -6.37
C PHE A 19 5.09 -27.53 -5.25
N PHE A 20 4.46 -26.56 -4.60
CA PHE A 20 5.06 -25.88 -3.46
C PHE A 20 5.31 -26.84 -2.28
N GLU A 21 4.32 -27.65 -1.90
CA GLU A 21 4.46 -28.60 -0.79
C GLU A 21 5.57 -29.63 -1.05
N SER A 22 5.70 -30.12 -2.29
CA SER A 22 6.73 -31.10 -2.64
C SER A 22 8.15 -30.52 -2.65
N ILE A 23 8.34 -29.21 -2.85
CA ILE A 23 9.66 -28.58 -2.86
C ILE A 23 10.01 -27.82 -1.58
N LYS A 24 9.03 -27.51 -0.72
CA LYS A 24 9.22 -26.68 0.49
C LYS A 24 10.33 -27.23 1.39
N ALA A 25 10.31 -28.54 1.63
CA ALA A 25 11.26 -29.25 2.48
C ALA A 25 12.52 -29.76 1.74
N LEU A 26 12.60 -29.59 0.42
CA LEU A 26 13.78 -30.03 -0.34
C LEU A 26 14.96 -29.09 -0.15
N GLN A 27 16.14 -29.69 -0.07
CA GLN A 27 17.41 -28.98 -0.19
C GLN A 27 17.72 -28.65 -1.66
N VAL A 28 18.52 -27.61 -1.88
CA VAL A 28 18.99 -27.26 -3.23
C VAL A 28 19.77 -28.43 -3.82
N GLY A 29 19.47 -28.77 -5.08
CA GLY A 29 19.98 -29.93 -5.80
C GLY A 29 19.12 -31.19 -5.67
N ALA A 30 18.25 -31.28 -4.66
CA ALA A 30 17.44 -32.47 -4.40
C ALA A 30 16.22 -32.59 -5.33
N ILE A 31 15.76 -33.83 -5.51
CA ILE A 31 14.60 -34.19 -6.33
C ILE A 31 13.45 -34.61 -5.42
N SER A 32 12.23 -34.18 -5.72
CA SER A 32 11.01 -34.55 -5.01
C SER A 32 10.66 -36.01 -5.22
N LEU A 33 9.92 -36.60 -4.28
CA LEU A 33 9.19 -37.83 -4.56
C LEU A 33 8.12 -37.58 -5.65
N PRO A 34 7.74 -38.59 -6.44
CA PRO A 34 6.64 -38.47 -7.38
C PRO A 34 5.34 -38.12 -6.65
N PHE A 35 4.63 -37.10 -7.12
CA PHE A 35 3.34 -36.70 -6.56
C PHE A 35 2.30 -36.53 -7.66
N ARG A 36 1.02 -36.70 -7.32
CA ARG A 36 -0.07 -36.62 -8.30
C ARG A 36 -0.69 -35.21 -8.33
N SER A 37 -0.91 -34.71 -9.54
CA SER A 37 -1.94 -33.69 -9.81
C SER A 37 -3.16 -34.38 -10.44
N PRO A 38 -4.32 -33.70 -10.60
CA PRO A 38 -5.57 -34.34 -11.02
C PRO A 38 -5.46 -35.29 -12.22
N ASN A 39 -4.59 -34.97 -13.19
CA ASN A 39 -4.46 -35.74 -14.44
C ASN A 39 -3.01 -36.21 -14.74
N CYS A 40 -2.03 -36.07 -13.83
CA CYS A 40 -0.63 -36.40 -14.13
C CYS A 40 0.20 -36.70 -12.87
N VAL A 41 1.35 -37.37 -13.05
CA VAL A 41 2.38 -37.57 -12.02
C VAL A 41 3.55 -36.63 -12.29
N HIS A 42 3.97 -35.88 -11.28
CA HIS A 42 5.06 -34.91 -11.37
C HIS A 42 6.25 -35.33 -10.52
N VAL A 43 7.45 -34.96 -10.98
CA VAL A 43 8.70 -35.01 -10.22
C VAL A 43 9.41 -33.68 -10.44
N LEU A 44 9.89 -33.05 -9.36
CA LEU A 44 10.52 -31.73 -9.41
C LEU A 44 11.94 -31.80 -8.87
N LYS A 45 12.89 -31.09 -9.49
CA LYS A 45 14.24 -30.86 -8.96
C LYS A 45 14.37 -29.42 -8.51
N LEU A 46 14.78 -29.18 -7.26
CA LEU A 46 15.04 -27.83 -6.79
C LEU A 46 16.45 -27.40 -7.22
N ASN A 47 16.56 -26.69 -8.33
CA ASN A 47 17.89 -26.29 -8.84
C ASN A 47 18.58 -25.25 -7.97
N ASP A 48 17.84 -24.26 -7.45
CA ASP A 48 18.35 -23.20 -6.59
C ASP A 48 17.19 -22.52 -5.82
N ARG A 49 17.50 -21.83 -4.72
CA ARG A 49 16.55 -21.07 -3.91
C ARG A 49 17.17 -19.76 -3.45
N ARG A 50 16.63 -18.64 -3.93
CA ARG A 50 17.01 -17.29 -3.48
C ARG A 50 15.90 -16.64 -2.67
N ALA A 51 16.27 -16.02 -1.56
CA ALA A 51 15.38 -15.09 -0.88
C ALA A 51 15.26 -13.81 -1.72
N SER A 52 14.06 -13.25 -1.84
CA SER A 52 13.88 -11.94 -2.46
C SER A 52 14.37 -10.87 -1.47
N THR A 53 15.61 -10.40 -1.64
CA THR A 53 16.25 -9.34 -0.84
C THR A 53 15.96 -7.93 -1.38
N SER A 54 14.74 -7.67 -1.82
CA SER A 54 14.30 -6.28 -2.01
C SER A 54 13.81 -5.78 -0.65
N SER A 55 14.69 -5.14 0.11
CA SER A 55 14.31 -4.45 1.33
C SER A 55 13.61 -3.14 0.94
N LEU A 56 12.29 -3.07 1.09
CA LEU A 56 11.52 -1.84 0.94
C LEU A 56 11.63 -1.04 2.24
N VAL A 57 12.73 -0.30 2.39
CA VAL A 57 12.91 0.62 3.51
C VAL A 57 12.31 1.97 3.14
N VAL A 58 11.34 2.43 3.92
CA VAL A 58 10.62 3.69 3.72
C VAL A 58 10.98 4.65 4.85
N ASP A 59 11.29 5.90 4.50
CA ASP A 59 11.44 6.98 5.47
C ASP A 59 10.04 7.45 5.89
N GLN A 60 9.68 7.23 7.15
CA GLN A 60 8.41 7.68 7.73
C GLN A 60 8.64 8.88 8.64
N THR A 61 7.69 9.82 8.63
CA THR A 61 7.71 10.99 9.50
C THR A 61 6.47 10.98 10.40
N HIS A 62 6.67 11.15 11.70
CA HIS A 62 5.57 11.38 12.64
C HIS A 62 5.30 12.88 12.71
N VAL A 63 4.09 13.30 12.38
CA VAL A 63 3.78 14.72 12.16
C VAL A 63 2.43 15.10 12.73
N ARG A 64 2.32 16.34 13.20
CA ARG A 64 1.04 16.97 13.55
C ARG A 64 0.85 18.28 12.81
N HIS A 65 -0.40 18.68 12.60
CA HIS A 65 -0.73 19.91 11.91
C HIS A 65 -1.97 20.61 12.48
N ILE A 66 -2.09 21.90 12.17
CA ILE A 66 -3.33 22.68 12.35
C ILE A 66 -3.75 23.16 10.97
N LEU A 67 -4.98 22.86 10.58
CA LEU A 67 -5.57 23.30 9.31
C LEU A 67 -6.61 24.40 9.55
N LEU A 68 -6.51 25.50 8.81
CA LEU A 68 -7.60 26.47 8.62
C LEU A 68 -8.04 26.44 7.16
N LYS A 69 -9.28 26.01 6.92
CA LYS A 69 -9.90 25.95 5.60
C LYS A 69 -10.20 27.35 5.10
N GLN A 70 -10.10 27.52 3.79
CA GLN A 70 -10.66 28.69 3.13
C GLN A 70 -12.15 28.44 2.89
N SER A 71 -12.97 29.45 3.11
CA SER A 71 -14.40 29.42 2.78
C SER A 71 -14.76 30.73 2.08
N GLU A 72 -15.91 30.78 1.40
CA GLU A 72 -16.41 32.03 0.80
C GLU A 72 -16.58 33.15 1.83
N VAL A 73 -16.71 32.80 3.11
CA VAL A 73 -16.88 33.73 4.24
C VAL A 73 -15.54 34.21 4.81
N VAL A 74 -14.49 33.40 4.71
CA VAL A 74 -13.17 33.70 5.28
C VAL A 74 -12.19 33.97 4.14
N SER A 75 -11.79 35.23 3.97
CA SER A 75 -10.79 35.59 2.96
C SER A 75 -9.46 34.87 3.22
N GLU A 76 -8.72 34.56 2.15
CA GLU A 76 -7.39 33.95 2.24
C GLU A 76 -6.47 34.73 3.19
N SER A 77 -6.53 36.06 3.15
CA SER A 77 -5.72 36.94 4.01
C SER A 77 -6.07 36.80 5.50
N GLU A 78 -7.34 36.52 5.82
CA GLU A 78 -7.79 36.36 7.19
C GLU A 78 -7.39 34.99 7.74
N ALA A 79 -7.53 33.93 6.93
CA ALA A 79 -7.06 32.59 7.29
C ALA A 79 -5.54 32.59 7.51
N GLN A 80 -4.77 33.26 6.65
CA GLN A 80 -3.34 33.41 6.81
C GLN A 80 -2.98 34.12 8.13
N ARG A 81 -3.59 35.28 8.41
CA ARG A 81 -3.35 36.00 9.67
C ARG A 81 -3.73 35.19 10.89
N LYS A 82 -4.83 34.44 10.85
CA LYS A 82 -5.25 33.58 11.96
C LYS A 82 -4.22 32.49 12.22
N ILE A 83 -3.71 31.82 11.19
CA ILE A 83 -2.73 30.76 11.39
C ILE A 83 -1.35 31.28 11.83
N GLU A 84 -0.98 32.49 11.40
CA GLU A 84 0.22 33.19 11.90
C GLU A 84 0.10 33.49 13.39
N ASN A 85 -1.04 34.03 13.84
CA ASN A 85 -1.30 34.27 15.27
C ASN A 85 -1.29 32.97 16.08
N ILE A 86 -1.79 31.86 15.52
CA ILE A 86 -1.74 30.55 16.17
C ILE A 86 -0.29 30.10 16.33
N LYS A 87 0.52 30.20 15.29
CA LYS A 87 1.96 29.88 15.33
C LYS A 87 2.69 30.69 16.40
N GLU A 88 2.49 32.00 16.43
CA GLU A 88 3.12 32.88 17.43
C GLU A 88 2.75 32.47 18.87
N ARG A 89 1.50 32.10 19.12
CA ARG A 89 1.08 31.63 20.46
C ARG A 89 1.77 30.33 20.87
N ILE A 90 2.02 29.43 19.92
CA ILE A 90 2.74 28.18 20.17
C ILE A 90 4.22 28.46 20.44
N GLU A 91 4.83 29.35 19.66
CA GLU A 91 6.22 29.80 19.88
C GLU A 91 6.40 30.51 21.23
N ASN A 92 5.35 31.18 21.72
CA ASN A 92 5.31 31.82 23.04
C ASN A 92 4.94 30.85 24.19
N GLY A 93 4.84 29.54 23.95
CA GLY A 93 4.72 28.51 24.98
C GLY A 93 3.34 27.88 25.14
N THR A 94 2.33 28.27 24.35
CA THR A 94 1.07 27.52 24.29
C THR A 94 1.31 26.14 23.66
N LYS A 95 0.66 25.08 24.16
CA LYS A 95 0.86 23.75 23.60
C LYS A 95 0.21 23.64 22.21
N PHE A 96 0.94 23.05 21.26
CA PHE A 96 0.44 22.79 19.90
C PHE A 96 -0.88 22.03 19.90
N GLU A 97 -0.98 20.97 20.70
CA GLU A 97 -2.18 20.11 20.79
C GLU A 97 -3.43 20.84 21.28
N GLU A 98 -3.29 21.86 22.14
CA GLU A 98 -4.40 22.68 22.62
C GLU A 98 -4.90 23.58 21.49
N MET A 99 -3.97 24.24 20.79
CA MET A 99 -4.30 25.07 19.63
C MET A 99 -4.92 24.24 18.51
N ALA A 100 -4.45 23.01 18.29
CA ALA A 100 -4.99 22.11 17.29
C ALA A 100 -6.42 21.68 17.62
N ARG A 101 -6.70 21.30 18.87
CA ARG A 101 -8.07 20.98 19.32
C ARG A 101 -9.03 22.15 19.21
N GLN A 102 -8.53 23.36 19.43
CA GLN A 102 -9.35 24.56 19.43
C GLN A 102 -9.63 25.11 18.04
N TYR A 103 -8.64 25.07 17.14
CA TYR A 103 -8.69 25.82 15.88
C TYR A 103 -8.57 24.96 14.63
N SER A 104 -8.05 23.73 14.71
CA SER A 104 -7.87 22.92 13.50
C SER A 104 -9.22 22.45 12.97
N GLU A 105 -9.42 22.60 11.66
CA GLU A 105 -10.61 22.18 10.93
C GLU A 105 -10.41 20.83 10.20
N ASP A 106 -9.35 20.12 10.56
CA ASP A 106 -9.05 18.75 10.13
C ASP A 106 -9.58 17.70 11.13
N GLY A 107 -9.81 16.47 10.66
CA GLY A 107 -10.28 15.38 11.52
C GLY A 107 -9.33 15.03 12.67
N SER A 108 -8.02 15.31 12.52
CA SER A 108 -7.02 15.12 13.57
C SER A 108 -7.10 16.12 14.73
N ALA A 109 -7.93 17.18 14.63
CA ALA A 109 -8.05 18.24 15.64
C ALA A 109 -8.27 17.67 17.05
N SER A 110 -9.21 16.72 17.20
CA SER A 110 -9.52 16.08 18.48
C SER A 110 -8.31 15.39 19.12
N ASN A 111 -7.41 14.83 18.30
CA ASN A 111 -6.16 14.21 18.71
C ASN A 111 -4.97 15.19 18.73
N GLY A 112 -5.22 16.48 18.90
CA GLY A 112 -4.14 17.48 18.97
C GLY A 112 -3.44 17.73 17.63
N GLY A 113 -4.11 17.43 16.52
CA GLY A 113 -3.58 17.62 15.16
C GLY A 113 -2.68 16.49 14.68
N ASP A 114 -2.58 15.40 15.45
CA ASP A 114 -1.68 14.28 15.15
C ASP A 114 -2.16 13.44 13.96
N LEU A 115 -1.32 13.34 12.92
CA LEU A 115 -1.54 12.54 11.73
C LEU A 115 -0.89 11.15 11.82
N GLY A 116 -0.14 10.89 12.90
CA GLY A 116 0.62 9.66 13.04
C GLY A 116 1.84 9.60 12.11
N TRP A 117 2.22 8.38 11.74
CA TRP A 117 3.34 8.11 10.83
C TRP A 117 2.89 8.20 9.38
N VAL A 118 3.39 9.19 8.65
CA VAL A 118 3.14 9.36 7.21
C VAL A 118 4.30 8.80 6.39
N ASN A 119 3.97 8.17 5.26
CA ASN A 119 4.91 7.74 4.23
C ASN A 119 5.09 8.85 3.16
N PRO A 120 6.16 8.77 2.35
CA PRO A 120 6.32 9.64 1.19
C PRO A 120 5.11 9.48 0.24
N GLY A 121 4.51 10.60 -0.15
CA GLY A 121 3.31 10.62 -0.99
C GLY A 121 1.97 10.45 -0.26
N ASP A 122 1.95 10.24 1.06
CA ASP A 122 0.68 10.22 1.83
C ASP A 122 0.06 11.62 1.97
N THR A 123 0.87 12.68 1.77
CA THR A 123 0.43 14.08 1.88
C THR A 123 0.57 14.82 0.56
N VAL A 124 -0.09 15.98 0.43
CA VAL A 124 0.01 16.80 -0.78
C VAL A 124 1.42 17.41 -0.93
N PRO A 125 1.91 17.65 -2.16
CA PRO A 125 3.31 18.04 -2.39
C PRO A 125 3.78 19.28 -1.63
N ALA A 126 2.90 20.28 -1.46
CA ALA A 126 3.22 21.50 -0.71
C ALA A 126 3.43 21.22 0.78
N PHE A 127 2.58 20.37 1.38
CA PHE A 127 2.70 19.93 2.76
C PHE A 127 3.98 19.09 2.94
N GLU A 128 4.19 18.12 2.07
CA GLU A 128 5.35 17.22 2.13
C GLU A 128 6.67 18.00 2.03
N LYS A 129 6.75 18.95 1.09
CA LYS A 129 7.95 19.80 0.93
C LYS A 129 8.25 20.59 2.18
N ALA A 130 7.24 21.20 2.80
CA ALA A 130 7.42 21.96 4.04
C ALA A 130 7.81 21.05 5.21
N MET A 131 7.12 19.92 5.38
CA MET A 131 7.43 18.91 6.41
C MET A 131 8.87 18.38 6.30
N ASN A 132 9.34 18.10 5.08
CA ASN A 132 10.68 17.57 4.85
C ASN A 132 11.78 18.61 5.15
N ALA A 133 11.49 19.89 4.99
CA ALA A 133 12.41 20.99 5.29
C ALA A 133 12.59 21.25 6.80
N LEU A 134 11.66 20.79 7.64
CA LEU A 134 11.71 20.99 9.09
C LEU A 134 12.69 20.06 9.80
N GLY A 135 13.30 20.57 10.87
CA GLY A 135 13.95 19.78 11.90
C GLY A 135 12.96 19.11 12.86
N LEU A 136 13.46 18.21 13.71
CA LEU A 136 12.67 17.59 14.77
C LEU A 136 12.20 18.66 15.77
N GLY A 137 10.91 18.68 16.07
CA GLY A 137 10.26 19.63 16.98
C GLY A 137 9.98 21.01 16.36
N GLU A 138 10.50 21.30 15.16
CA GLU A 138 10.32 22.60 14.50
C GLU A 138 8.90 22.76 13.95
N ILE A 139 8.40 24.00 13.96
CA ILE A 139 7.09 24.37 13.44
C ILE A 139 7.29 25.15 12.13
N SER A 140 6.57 24.77 11.08
CA SER A 140 6.65 25.47 9.79
C SER A 140 6.12 26.89 9.84
N ALA A 141 6.55 27.70 8.86
CA ALA A 141 5.75 28.82 8.40
C ALA A 141 4.37 28.34 7.91
N PRO A 142 3.36 29.22 7.82
CA PRO A 142 2.08 28.90 7.18
C PRO A 142 2.28 28.32 5.78
N VAL A 143 1.71 27.15 5.54
CA VAL A 143 1.78 26.43 4.26
C VAL A 143 0.40 26.42 3.63
N LEU A 144 0.28 27.01 2.45
CA LEU A 144 -0.95 26.94 1.67
C LEU A 144 -1.01 25.61 0.89
N THR A 145 -2.13 24.90 1.03
CA THR A 145 -2.48 23.73 0.23
C THR A 145 -3.90 23.87 -0.32
N PRO A 146 -4.36 22.97 -1.21
CA PRO A 146 -5.75 22.95 -1.67
C PRO A 146 -6.80 22.81 -0.55
N PHE A 147 -6.40 22.36 0.64
CA PHE A 147 -7.29 22.23 1.79
C PHE A 147 -7.36 23.50 2.65
N GLY A 148 -6.47 24.47 2.43
CA GLY A 148 -6.36 25.69 3.20
C GLY A 148 -4.95 25.92 3.73
N TRP A 149 -4.85 26.67 4.83
CA TRP A 149 -3.59 27.02 5.46
C TRP A 149 -3.24 26.03 6.56
N HIS A 150 -1.96 25.63 6.61
CA HIS A 150 -1.45 24.69 7.59
C HIS A 150 -0.27 25.27 8.37
N ILE A 151 -0.13 24.93 9.64
CA ILE A 151 1.18 24.87 10.31
C ILE A 151 1.47 23.42 10.67
N ILE A 152 2.73 23.02 10.48
CA ILE A 152 3.18 21.63 10.53
C ILE A 152 4.26 21.54 11.61
N GLN A 153 4.22 20.49 12.43
CA GLN A 153 5.31 20.17 13.35
C GLN A 153 5.74 18.73 13.19
N VAL A 154 7.04 18.53 12.94
CA VAL A 154 7.64 17.19 12.89
C VAL A 154 7.96 16.73 14.30
N ILE A 155 7.44 15.57 14.69
CA ILE A 155 7.64 14.99 16.03
C ILE A 155 8.81 14.01 15.98
N GLU A 156 8.80 13.08 15.02
CA GLU A 156 9.82 12.05 14.88
C GLU A 156 10.06 11.68 13.41
N ARG A 157 11.19 11.02 13.14
CA ARG A 157 11.52 10.40 11.85
C ARG A 157 12.10 9.01 12.07
N ARG A 158 11.69 8.04 11.24
CA ARG A 158 12.20 6.67 11.31
C ARG A 158 12.35 6.03 9.94
N LYS A 159 13.23 5.04 9.84
CA LYS A 159 13.30 4.13 8.69
C LYS A 159 12.54 2.86 9.03
N GLN A 160 11.49 2.56 8.28
CA GLN A 160 10.66 1.38 8.49
C GLN A 160 10.88 0.39 7.35
N ASP A 161 11.27 -0.85 7.68
CA ASP A 161 11.26 -1.95 6.72
C ASP A 161 9.82 -2.44 6.53
N MET A 162 9.30 -2.20 5.33
CA MET A 162 7.93 -2.53 4.92
C MET A 162 7.90 -3.77 4.00
N SER A 163 9.01 -4.50 3.88
CA SER A 163 9.14 -5.63 2.95
C SER A 163 8.15 -6.74 3.25
N LYS A 164 7.89 -7.03 4.53
CA LYS A 164 6.97 -8.09 4.95
C LYS A 164 5.52 -7.71 4.65
N GLU A 165 5.15 -6.47 4.93
CA GLU A 165 3.82 -5.91 4.68
C GLU A 165 3.55 -5.87 3.18
N ALA A 166 4.50 -5.38 2.38
CA ALA A 166 4.43 -5.37 0.92
C ALA A 166 4.28 -6.79 0.35
N ALA A 167 5.09 -7.74 0.84
CA ALA A 167 5.00 -9.14 0.43
C ALA A 167 3.63 -9.76 0.79
N ARG A 168 3.09 -9.46 1.98
CA ARG A 168 1.76 -9.92 2.40
C ARG A 168 0.65 -9.33 1.53
N LEU A 169 0.71 -8.04 1.20
CA LEU A 169 -0.29 -7.38 0.36
C LEU A 169 -0.28 -8.00 -1.05
N LYS A 170 0.91 -8.16 -1.65
CA LYS A 170 1.08 -8.80 -2.95
C LYS A 170 0.55 -10.22 -2.94
N ALA A 171 0.89 -11.03 -1.93
CA ALA A 171 0.38 -12.39 -1.81
C ALA A 171 -1.15 -12.43 -1.71
N ARG A 172 -1.77 -11.52 -0.94
CA ARG A 172 -3.24 -11.40 -0.86
C ARG A 172 -3.86 -11.06 -2.21
N GLN A 173 -3.29 -10.11 -2.95
CA GLN A 173 -3.77 -9.73 -4.29
C GLN A 173 -3.68 -10.89 -5.28
N GLU A 174 -2.56 -11.62 -5.29
CA GLU A 174 -2.36 -12.78 -6.16
C GLU A 174 -3.34 -13.92 -5.83
N ILE A 175 -3.53 -14.24 -4.54
CA ILE A 175 -4.51 -15.25 -4.11
C ILE A 175 -5.93 -14.82 -4.51
N ARG A 176 -6.28 -13.55 -4.30
CA ARG A 176 -7.59 -13.01 -4.67
C ARG A 176 -7.82 -13.09 -6.18
N ALA A 177 -6.82 -12.72 -6.98
CA ALA A 177 -6.90 -12.79 -8.44
C ALA A 177 -7.11 -14.24 -8.92
N ARG A 178 -6.33 -15.19 -8.39
CA ARG A 178 -6.50 -16.62 -8.71
C ARG A 178 -7.89 -17.13 -8.34
N LYS A 179 -8.40 -16.77 -7.16
CA LYS A 179 -9.74 -17.18 -6.71
C LYS A 179 -10.86 -16.55 -7.54
N ALA A 180 -10.68 -15.30 -7.97
CA ALA A 180 -11.63 -14.63 -8.85
C ALA A 180 -11.68 -15.31 -10.22
N GLU A 181 -10.53 -15.68 -10.79
CA GLU A 181 -10.45 -16.39 -12.07
C GLU A 181 -11.09 -17.79 -12.00
N GLU A 182 -10.83 -18.55 -10.94
CA GLU A 182 -11.49 -19.85 -10.70
C GLU A 182 -13.02 -19.68 -10.66
N ALA A 183 -13.51 -18.76 -9.82
CA ALA A 183 -14.95 -18.51 -9.65
C ALA A 183 -15.62 -18.00 -10.94
N TYR A 184 -14.93 -17.15 -11.71
CA TYR A 184 -15.43 -16.64 -12.98
C TYR A 184 -15.62 -17.75 -14.01
N ASN A 185 -14.64 -18.66 -14.12
CA ASN A 185 -14.72 -19.79 -15.03
C ASN A 185 -15.84 -20.77 -14.65
N ASP A 186 -16.00 -21.05 -13.36
CA ASP A 186 -17.10 -21.89 -12.86
C ASP A 186 -18.46 -21.23 -13.13
N TRP A 187 -18.57 -19.92 -12.89
CA TRP A 187 -19.78 -19.15 -13.17
C TRP A 187 -20.16 -19.14 -14.66
N ILE A 188 -19.19 -18.99 -15.58
CA ILE A 188 -19.44 -19.10 -17.03
C ILE A 188 -19.97 -20.48 -17.41
N ARG A 189 -19.40 -21.56 -16.84
CA ARG A 189 -19.89 -22.92 -17.12
C ARG A 189 -21.32 -23.08 -16.65
N GLU A 190 -21.64 -22.67 -15.42
CA GLU A 190 -23.01 -22.71 -14.93
C GLU A 190 -23.97 -21.89 -15.79
N LEU A 191 -23.55 -20.70 -16.23
CA LEU A 191 -24.37 -19.84 -17.07
C LEU A 191 -24.63 -20.49 -18.43
N ARG A 192 -23.61 -21.11 -19.03
CA ARG A 192 -23.74 -21.87 -20.28
C ARG A 192 -24.67 -23.07 -20.11
N ASP A 193 -24.55 -23.82 -19.02
CA ASP A 193 -25.38 -25.01 -18.75
C ASP A 193 -26.85 -24.64 -18.51
N LYS A 194 -27.12 -23.44 -17.96
CA LYS A 194 -28.48 -22.92 -17.72
C LYS A 194 -29.08 -22.19 -18.94
N ALA A 195 -28.26 -21.83 -19.93
CA ALA A 195 -28.72 -21.09 -21.10
C ALA A 195 -29.30 -22.03 -22.18
N TYR A 196 -30.41 -21.62 -22.80
CA TYR A 196 -30.88 -22.26 -24.03
C TYR A 196 -30.04 -21.74 -25.21
N VAL A 197 -29.25 -22.62 -25.84
CA VAL A 197 -28.38 -22.27 -26.97
C VAL A 197 -28.74 -23.13 -28.19
N GLU A 198 -29.15 -22.49 -29.28
CA GLU A 198 -29.41 -23.13 -30.58
C GLU A 198 -28.26 -22.80 -31.55
N LEU A 199 -27.48 -23.81 -31.96
CA LEU A 199 -26.41 -23.67 -32.96
C LEU A 199 -26.96 -24.03 -34.34
N ARG A 200 -27.16 -23.02 -35.20
CA ARG A 200 -27.47 -23.23 -36.63
C ARG A 200 -26.16 -23.19 -37.42
N LEU A 201 -25.74 -24.34 -37.94
CA LEU A 201 -24.63 -24.43 -38.87
C LEU A 201 -25.15 -24.16 -40.28
N GLU A 202 -24.53 -23.23 -41.00
CA GLU A 202 -24.75 -23.11 -42.44
C GLU A 202 -23.97 -24.24 -43.13
N ASP A 203 -24.69 -25.19 -43.72
CA ASP A 203 -24.10 -26.19 -44.60
C ASP A 203 -23.52 -25.46 -45.83
N LYS A 204 -22.19 -25.35 -45.89
CA LYS A 204 -21.49 -24.92 -47.12
C LYS A 204 -21.61 -26.04 -48.16
N LEU A 205 -22.51 -25.83 -49.12
CA LEU A 205 -22.55 -26.52 -50.41
C LEU A 205 -21.31 -26.21 -51.26
#